data_AF-A0A525IWS2-F1
#
_entry.id   AF-A0A525IWS2-F1
#
_cell.length_a   1.000
_cell.length_b   1.000
_cell.length_c   1.000
_cell.angle_alpha   90.00
_cell.angle_beta   90.00
_cell.angle_gamma   90.00
#
_symmetry.space_group_name_H-M   'P 1'
#
loop_
_entity.id
_entity.type
_entity.pdbx_description
1 polymer ?
#
loop_
_entity_poly.entity_id
_entity_poly.type
_entity_poly.pdbx_seq_one_letter_code
_entity_poly.pdbx_strand_id
1 'polypeptide(L)'
;MNRRLDDLHSWSVSASQFFASFHSQVRDGVLAARDNGWDEQRTSAENTVNPIYFDKLQVAALCLDDLGMTYYGAYCVTLREKLIANRASVFEENPFIFCRNHSVYSGAAPPIGFRATWPNRSRLAKAKCAAKISASTDQKDFPAILMGADRDSDKCDFIEVHIYEKVGRDAIETVTGPVPDDEDDRLLWEQVKRKLEPTAKVQER
;
A
#
# COMPACT_ATOMS: atom_id res chain seq x y z
N MET A 1 3.51 0.08 -3.12
CA MET A 1 3.43 -0.76 -1.90
C MET A 1 4.79 -0.72 -1.23
N ASN A 2 4.89 -0.22 -0.01
CA ASN A 2 6.18 -0.14 0.67
C ASN A 2 6.49 -1.40 1.47
N ARG A 3 7.76 -1.81 1.45
CA ARG A 3 8.25 -3.03 2.09
C ARG A 3 9.61 -2.79 2.73
N ARG A 4 9.88 -3.52 3.81
CA ARG A 4 11.23 -3.69 4.35
C ARG A 4 12.02 -4.58 3.41
N LEU A 5 13.35 -4.52 3.49
CA LEU A 5 14.21 -5.27 2.58
C LEU A 5 13.97 -6.78 2.69
N ASP A 6 13.87 -7.32 3.91
CA ASP A 6 13.59 -8.74 4.14
C ASP A 6 12.29 -9.20 3.49
N ASP A 7 11.23 -8.41 3.62
CA ASP A 7 9.92 -8.70 3.03
C ASP A 7 10.01 -8.71 1.50
N LEU A 8 10.70 -7.71 0.93
CA LEU A 8 10.91 -7.59 -0.51
C LEU A 8 11.80 -8.72 -1.05
N HIS A 9 12.85 -9.07 -0.31
CA HIS A 9 13.71 -10.21 -0.60
C HIS A 9 12.87 -11.48 -0.64
N SER A 10 12.13 -11.79 0.42
CA SER A 10 11.21 -12.93 0.48
C SER A 10 10.23 -12.96 -0.71
N TRP A 11 9.66 -11.82 -1.09
CA TRP A 11 8.77 -11.71 -2.25
C TRP A 11 9.48 -12.00 -3.59
N SER A 12 10.72 -11.54 -3.74
CA SER A 12 11.51 -11.67 -4.97
C SER A 12 12.16 -13.05 -5.12
N VAL A 13 12.52 -13.73 -4.02
CA VAL A 13 13.24 -15.01 -4.07
C VAL A 13 12.40 -16.23 -3.74
N SER A 14 11.26 -16.09 -3.05
CA SER A 14 10.50 -17.26 -2.59
C SER A 14 9.99 -18.12 -3.75
N ALA A 15 9.77 -19.40 -3.46
CA ALA A 15 9.17 -20.35 -4.40
C ALA A 15 7.71 -20.01 -4.72
N SER A 16 7.03 -19.31 -3.80
CA SER A 16 5.69 -18.76 -4.06
C SER A 16 5.80 -17.63 -5.08
N GLN A 17 4.97 -17.70 -6.12
CA GLN A 17 4.82 -16.59 -7.06
C GLN A 17 3.97 -15.46 -6.50
N PHE A 18 3.34 -15.66 -5.34
CA PHE A 18 2.33 -14.76 -4.77
C PHE A 18 2.79 -14.10 -3.47
N PHE A 19 2.41 -12.84 -3.33
CA PHE A 19 2.54 -12.06 -2.12
C PHE A 19 1.48 -12.46 -1.09
N ALA A 20 1.91 -12.68 0.13
CA ALA A 20 1.04 -12.93 1.26
C ALA A 20 0.43 -11.61 1.77
N SER A 21 -0.89 -11.57 1.99
CA SER A 21 -1.55 -10.46 2.69
C SER A 21 -1.12 -10.42 4.16
N PHE A 22 -1.27 -9.28 4.83
CA PHE A 22 -1.00 -9.16 6.27
C PHE A 22 -1.70 -10.27 7.07
N HIS A 23 -3.01 -10.45 6.86
CA HIS A 23 -3.79 -11.47 7.56
C HIS A 23 -3.32 -12.90 7.27
N SER A 24 -2.89 -13.18 6.02
CA SER A 24 -2.29 -14.49 5.74
C SER A 24 -0.94 -14.68 6.42
N GLN A 25 -0.08 -13.65 6.47
CA GLN A 25 1.21 -13.74 7.15
C GLN A 25 1.07 -13.94 8.66
N VAL A 26 0.09 -13.27 9.28
CA VAL A 26 -0.24 -13.47 10.70
C VAL A 26 -0.79 -14.87 10.95
N ARG A 27 -1.76 -15.31 10.14
CA ARG A 27 -2.38 -16.65 10.26
C ARG A 27 -1.36 -17.77 10.07
N ASP A 28 -0.43 -17.60 9.13
CA ASP A 28 0.58 -18.60 8.79
C ASP A 28 1.82 -18.51 9.73
N GLY A 29 1.79 -17.61 10.73
CA GLY A 29 2.86 -17.46 11.73
C GLY A 29 4.14 -16.82 11.20
N VAL A 30 4.13 -16.26 9.99
CA VAL A 30 5.26 -15.57 9.36
C VAL A 30 5.50 -14.20 9.98
N LEU A 31 4.41 -13.49 10.30
CA LEU A 31 4.45 -12.21 10.98
C LEU A 31 3.86 -12.37 12.37
N ALA A 32 4.64 -12.03 13.41
CA ALA A 32 4.11 -11.93 14.75
C ALA A 32 3.13 -10.74 14.80
N ALA A 33 1.89 -11.00 15.21
CA ALA A 33 0.96 -9.93 15.55
C ALA A 33 1.64 -9.03 16.60
N ARG A 34 1.71 -7.72 16.32
CA ARG A 34 2.38 -6.80 17.23
C ARG A 34 1.37 -6.39 18.29
N ASP A 35 1.82 -6.34 19.53
CA ASP A 35 1.03 -5.77 20.64
C ASP A 35 1.06 -4.24 20.53
N ASN A 36 0.29 -3.71 19.56
CA ASN A 36 0.07 -2.29 19.39
C ASN A 36 -1.42 -2.04 19.12
N GLY A 37 -1.92 -0.87 19.53
CA GLY A 37 -3.34 -0.55 19.39
C GLY A 37 -3.85 -0.53 17.95
N TRP A 38 -2.95 -0.51 16.95
CA TRP A 38 -3.30 -0.62 15.53
C TRP A 38 -3.65 -2.05 15.15
N ASP A 39 -2.82 -3.04 15.47
CA ASP A 39 -3.02 -4.45 15.13
C ASP A 39 -4.21 -5.05 15.89
N GLU A 40 -4.45 -4.64 17.13
CA GLU A 40 -5.64 -5.04 17.93
C GLU A 40 -6.96 -4.68 17.23
N GLN A 41 -7.03 -3.48 16.67
CA GLN A 41 -8.25 -2.93 16.10
C GLN A 41 -8.34 -3.10 14.59
N ARG A 42 -7.23 -3.48 13.94
CA ARG A 42 -7.11 -3.63 12.49
C ARG A 42 -8.17 -4.56 11.91
N THR A 43 -8.31 -5.76 12.48
CA THR A 43 -9.31 -6.74 12.03
C THR A 43 -10.73 -6.17 12.13
N SER A 44 -11.04 -5.47 13.22
CA SER A 44 -12.36 -4.87 13.42
C SER A 44 -12.65 -3.76 12.41
N ALA A 45 -11.71 -2.83 12.23
CA ALA A 45 -11.86 -1.69 11.32
C ALA A 45 -11.90 -2.14 9.85
N GLU A 46 -10.98 -3.01 9.44
CA GLU A 46 -10.94 -3.53 8.08
C GLU A 46 -12.18 -4.37 7.76
N ASN A 47 -12.65 -5.22 8.68
CA ASN A 47 -13.89 -5.99 8.47
C ASN A 47 -15.14 -5.10 8.46
N THR A 48 -15.14 -4.00 9.21
CA THR A 48 -16.26 -3.03 9.19
C THR A 48 -16.37 -2.37 7.81
N VAL A 49 -15.24 -2.00 7.21
CA VAL A 49 -15.19 -1.33 5.90
C VAL A 49 -15.25 -2.31 4.72
N ASN A 50 -14.76 -3.54 4.91
CA ASN A 50 -14.67 -4.60 3.90
C ASN A 50 -15.19 -5.94 4.47
N PRO A 51 -16.50 -6.04 4.74
CA PRO A 51 -17.05 -7.23 5.38
C PRO A 51 -16.83 -8.47 4.52
N ILE A 52 -16.57 -9.61 5.16
CA ILE A 52 -16.43 -10.95 4.56
C ILE A 52 -15.09 -11.19 3.85
N TYR A 53 -14.43 -10.17 3.29
CA TYR A 53 -13.26 -10.36 2.43
C TYR A 53 -12.02 -9.54 2.80
N PHE A 54 -12.04 -8.82 3.92
CA PHE A 54 -10.91 -7.99 4.36
C PHE A 54 -9.57 -8.76 4.42
N ASP A 55 -9.59 -10.04 4.80
CA ASP A 55 -8.41 -10.89 4.92
C ASP A 55 -7.77 -11.26 3.58
N LYS A 56 -8.54 -11.11 2.49
CA LYS A 56 -8.11 -11.33 1.10
C LYS A 56 -7.55 -10.07 0.45
N LEU A 57 -7.56 -8.92 1.13
CA LEU A 57 -7.07 -7.67 0.56
C LEU A 57 -5.55 -7.54 0.70
N GLN A 58 -4.90 -7.15 -0.38
CA GLN A 58 -3.59 -6.51 -0.34
C GLN A 58 -3.79 -5.01 -0.23
N VAL A 59 -3.08 -4.39 0.71
CA VAL A 59 -3.15 -2.96 0.96
C VAL A 59 -1.94 -2.25 0.36
N ALA A 60 -2.20 -1.19 -0.39
CA ALA A 60 -1.19 -0.28 -0.93
C ALA A 60 -1.61 1.18 -0.72
N ALA A 61 -0.75 2.11 -1.11
CA ALA A 61 -1.06 3.53 -1.13
C ALA A 61 -1.03 4.04 -2.56
N LEU A 62 -1.96 4.94 -2.92
CA LEU A 62 -1.96 5.62 -4.20
C LEU A 62 -0.89 6.73 -4.17
N CYS A 63 0.07 6.69 -5.10
CA CYS A 63 1.17 7.65 -5.17
C CYS A 63 1.48 8.01 -6.62
N LEU A 64 2.22 9.12 -6.83
CA LEU A 64 2.60 9.64 -8.15
C LEU A 64 4.12 9.72 -8.37
N ASP A 65 4.92 9.43 -7.34
CA ASP A 65 6.36 9.69 -7.30
C ASP A 65 7.20 8.45 -6.94
N ASP A 66 6.60 7.26 -6.96
CA ASP A 66 7.26 5.99 -6.64
C ASP A 66 7.93 5.92 -5.25
N LEU A 67 7.61 6.82 -4.33
CA LEU A 67 8.13 6.77 -2.95
C LEU A 67 7.16 6.04 -2.00
N GLY A 68 5.86 6.19 -2.23
CA GLY A 68 4.81 5.59 -1.40
C GLY A 68 4.90 5.95 0.10
N MET A 69 4.37 5.09 0.97
CA MET A 69 4.32 5.25 2.43
C MET A 69 5.53 4.58 3.10
N THR A 70 6.59 5.33 3.35
CA THR A 70 7.85 4.80 3.91
C THR A 70 7.73 4.24 5.32
N TYR A 71 6.67 4.56 6.05
CA TYR A 71 6.31 3.93 7.34
C TYR A 71 6.27 2.40 7.26
N TYR A 72 5.81 1.84 6.13
CA TYR A 72 5.74 0.40 5.91
C TYR A 72 7.04 -0.21 5.38
N GLY A 73 8.04 0.62 5.08
CA GLY A 73 9.38 0.20 4.65
C GLY A 73 9.97 1.09 3.56
N ALA A 74 11.30 1.02 3.44
CA ALA A 74 12.06 1.93 2.60
C ALA A 74 11.92 1.66 1.09
N TYR A 75 11.51 0.46 0.70
CA TYR A 75 11.43 0.04 -0.70
C TYR A 75 10.00 0.13 -1.21
N CYS A 76 9.76 0.96 -2.19
CA CYS A 76 8.49 1.11 -2.87
C CYS A 76 8.39 0.16 -4.05
N VAL A 77 7.36 -0.69 -4.05
CA VAL A 77 6.99 -1.59 -5.15
C VAL A 77 5.77 -1.00 -5.87
N THR A 78 5.94 -0.57 -7.11
CA THR A 78 4.85 -0.14 -7.98
C THR A 78 4.35 -1.33 -8.80
N LEU A 79 3.03 -1.47 -8.91
CA LEU A 79 2.38 -2.60 -9.57
C LEU A 79 1.87 -2.21 -10.95
N ARG A 80 2.01 -3.12 -11.92
CA ARG A 80 1.48 -2.99 -13.28
C ARG A 80 -0.03 -2.82 -13.24
N GLU A 81 -0.51 -1.63 -13.59
CA GLU A 81 -1.94 -1.29 -13.53
C GLU A 81 -2.82 -2.32 -14.24
N LYS A 82 -2.40 -2.78 -15.44
CA LYS A 82 -3.14 -3.77 -16.23
C LYS A 82 -3.42 -5.11 -15.53
N LEU A 83 -2.63 -5.47 -14.52
CA LEU A 83 -2.74 -6.75 -13.78
C LEU A 83 -3.52 -6.64 -12.46
N ILE A 84 -3.87 -5.42 -12.04
CA ILE A 84 -4.59 -5.16 -10.79
C ILE A 84 -5.89 -4.38 -10.96
N ALA A 85 -6.05 -3.62 -12.06
CA ALA A 85 -7.13 -2.65 -12.22
C ALA A 85 -8.54 -3.24 -12.06
N ASN A 86 -8.78 -4.45 -12.58
CA ASN A 86 -10.09 -5.11 -12.53
C ASN A 86 -10.48 -5.63 -11.14
N ARG A 87 -9.53 -5.66 -10.19
CA ARG A 87 -9.69 -6.18 -8.84
C ARG A 87 -9.21 -5.20 -7.78
N ALA A 88 -9.03 -3.93 -8.16
CA ALA A 88 -8.58 -2.88 -7.27
C ALA A 88 -9.68 -1.83 -7.06
N SER A 89 -9.73 -1.31 -5.85
CA SER A 89 -10.49 -0.11 -5.48
C SER A 89 -9.60 0.81 -4.65
N VAL A 90 -9.99 2.07 -4.61
CA VAL A 90 -9.41 3.06 -3.69
C VAL A 90 -10.41 3.41 -2.62
N PHE A 91 -9.90 3.61 -1.42
CA PHE A 91 -10.63 4.01 -0.23
C PHE A 91 -10.00 5.28 0.33
N GLU A 92 -10.82 6.20 0.84
CA GLU A 92 -10.37 7.57 1.12
C GLU A 92 -9.15 7.62 2.03
N GLU A 93 -9.09 6.81 3.08
CA GLU A 93 -8.01 6.78 4.05
C GLU A 93 -7.88 5.39 4.70
N ASN A 94 -7.03 5.24 5.72
CA ASN A 94 -6.92 3.99 6.45
C ASN A 94 -8.24 3.64 7.18
N PRO A 95 -8.74 2.39 7.10
CA PRO A 95 -10.01 1.98 7.71
C PRO A 95 -10.15 2.28 9.20
N PHE A 96 -9.07 2.19 9.98
CA PHE A 96 -9.10 2.52 11.42
C PHE A 96 -9.41 4.00 11.64
N ILE A 97 -8.70 4.87 10.92
CA ILE A 97 -8.88 6.32 10.99
C ILE A 97 -10.27 6.69 10.48
N PHE A 98 -10.68 6.08 9.36
CA PHE A 98 -11.99 6.29 8.74
C PHE A 98 -13.14 5.97 9.70
N CYS A 99 -13.14 4.78 10.31
CA CYS A 99 -14.20 4.38 11.22
C CYS A 99 -14.35 5.35 12.40
N ARG A 100 -13.22 5.85 12.93
CA ARG A 100 -13.21 6.86 13.99
C ARG A 100 -13.78 8.19 13.51
N ASN A 101 -13.28 8.71 12.38
CA ASN A 101 -13.65 10.04 11.88
C ASN A 101 -15.11 10.12 11.43
N HIS A 102 -15.65 9.03 10.87
CA HIS A 102 -16.99 8.98 10.31
C HIS A 102 -18.00 8.27 11.21
N SER A 103 -17.61 7.88 12.44
CA SER A 103 -18.47 7.16 13.39
C SER A 103 -19.11 5.90 12.75
N VAL A 104 -18.28 5.13 12.05
CA VAL A 104 -18.70 3.87 11.42
C VAL A 104 -18.35 2.72 12.36
N TYR A 105 -19.37 1.97 12.75
CA TYR A 105 -19.27 0.87 13.70
C TYR A 105 -19.62 -0.47 13.04
N SER A 106 -19.29 -1.57 13.72
CA SER A 106 -19.59 -2.92 13.22
C SER A 106 -21.08 -3.08 12.90
N GLY A 107 -21.39 -3.63 11.72
CA GLY A 107 -22.74 -3.80 11.21
C GLY A 107 -23.32 -2.58 10.48
N ALA A 108 -22.67 -1.41 10.55
CA ALA A 108 -23.05 -0.25 9.75
C ALA A 108 -22.31 -0.25 8.39
N ALA A 109 -23.01 0.13 7.32
CA ALA A 109 -22.36 0.35 6.03
C ALA A 109 -21.57 1.68 6.06
N PRO A 110 -20.34 1.72 5.52
CA PRO A 110 -19.64 2.98 5.29
C PRO A 110 -20.50 3.95 4.46
N PRO A 111 -20.47 5.26 4.74
CA PRO A 111 -21.19 6.23 3.92
C PRO A 111 -20.75 6.18 2.44
N ILE A 112 -21.64 6.57 1.54
CA ILE A 112 -21.33 6.64 0.11
C ILE A 112 -20.32 7.77 -0.16
N GLY A 113 -19.50 7.60 -1.21
CA GLY A 113 -18.56 8.63 -1.66
C GLY A 113 -17.10 8.43 -1.22
N PHE A 114 -16.85 7.55 -0.25
CA PHE A 114 -15.51 7.30 0.30
C PHE A 114 -14.74 6.16 -0.37
N ARG A 115 -15.31 5.57 -1.44
CA ARG A 115 -14.73 4.48 -2.21
C ARG A 115 -14.94 4.71 -3.70
N ALA A 116 -13.96 4.32 -4.50
CA ALA A 116 -14.10 4.23 -5.95
C ALA A 116 -13.44 2.97 -6.51
N THR A 117 -14.00 2.42 -7.58
CA THR A 117 -13.33 1.42 -8.41
C THR A 117 -12.04 2.02 -9.00
N TRP A 118 -11.06 1.18 -9.34
CA TRP A 118 -9.79 1.67 -9.91
C TRP A 118 -9.93 2.62 -11.12
N PRO A 119 -10.82 2.41 -12.11
CA PRO A 119 -11.02 3.38 -13.21
C PRO A 119 -11.54 4.74 -12.75
N ASN A 120 -12.22 4.79 -11.61
CA ASN A 120 -12.81 6.00 -11.02
C ASN A 120 -11.94 6.60 -9.90
N ARG A 121 -10.74 6.08 -9.66
CA ARG A 121 -9.85 6.51 -8.55
C ARG A 121 -9.57 8.01 -8.56
N SER A 122 -9.45 8.60 -9.75
CA SER A 122 -9.22 10.04 -9.91
C SER A 122 -10.39 10.89 -9.39
N ARG A 123 -11.62 10.37 -9.38
CA ARG A 123 -12.79 11.07 -8.83
C ARG A 123 -12.70 11.15 -7.31
N LEU A 124 -12.34 10.05 -6.65
CA LEU A 124 -12.10 10.04 -5.20
C LEU A 124 -10.93 10.95 -4.84
N ALA A 125 -9.81 10.86 -5.57
CA ALA A 125 -8.65 11.70 -5.32
C ALA A 125 -8.97 13.19 -5.47
N LYS A 126 -9.72 13.57 -6.51
CA LYS A 126 -10.19 14.95 -6.66
C LYS A 126 -11.09 15.38 -5.50
N ALA A 127 -12.05 14.55 -5.09
CA ALA A 127 -12.95 14.88 -3.98
C ALA A 127 -12.18 15.08 -2.67
N LYS A 128 -11.30 14.14 -2.30
CA LYS A 128 -10.48 14.22 -1.08
C LYS A 128 -9.53 15.42 -1.09
N CYS A 129 -8.84 15.64 -2.21
CA CYS A 129 -7.78 16.64 -2.31
C CYS A 129 -8.26 18.03 -2.76
N ALA A 130 -9.54 18.22 -3.10
CA ALA A 130 -10.05 19.46 -3.68
C ALA A 130 -9.66 20.72 -2.89
N ALA A 131 -9.76 20.65 -1.56
CA ALA A 131 -9.44 21.78 -0.67
C ALA A 131 -7.94 22.14 -0.65
N LYS A 132 -7.06 21.25 -1.13
CA LYS A 132 -5.60 21.45 -1.20
C LYS A 132 -5.15 22.00 -2.57
N ILE A 133 -6.06 22.14 -3.53
CA ILE A 133 -5.76 22.58 -4.90
C ILE A 133 -6.22 24.03 -5.07
N SER A 134 -5.34 24.88 -5.59
CA SER A 134 -5.62 26.27 -5.91
C SER A 134 -5.15 26.62 -7.33
N ALA A 135 -5.40 27.84 -7.77
CA ALA A 135 -4.93 28.32 -9.07
C ALA A 135 -3.40 28.39 -9.19
N SER A 136 -2.66 28.35 -8.07
CA SER A 136 -1.20 28.34 -8.06
C SER A 136 -0.59 26.94 -7.96
N THR A 137 -1.41 25.89 -7.85
CA THR A 137 -0.93 24.51 -7.77
C THR A 137 -0.32 24.09 -9.11
N ASP A 138 0.95 23.66 -9.07
CA ASP A 138 1.68 23.14 -10.21
C ASP A 138 1.61 21.59 -10.25
N GLN A 139 1.92 21.00 -11.40
CA GLN A 139 1.99 19.56 -11.58
C GLN A 139 2.91 18.88 -10.56
N LYS A 140 4.04 19.50 -10.22
CA LYS A 140 5.02 18.97 -9.25
C LYS A 140 4.49 18.88 -7.82
N ASP A 141 3.40 19.59 -7.50
CA ASP A 141 2.82 19.62 -6.16
C ASP A 141 1.87 18.44 -5.91
N PHE A 142 1.34 17.82 -6.98
CA PHE A 142 0.34 16.75 -6.86
C PHE A 142 0.79 15.52 -6.05
N PRO A 143 2.05 15.03 -6.13
CA PRO A 143 2.48 13.93 -5.29
C PRO A 143 2.33 14.24 -3.79
N ALA A 144 2.69 15.44 -3.35
CA ALA A 144 2.57 15.88 -1.96
C ALA A 144 1.12 16.22 -1.55
N ILE A 145 0.27 16.60 -2.50
CA ILE A 145 -1.16 16.83 -2.27
C ILE A 145 -1.90 15.50 -2.07
N LEU A 146 -1.54 14.48 -2.86
CA LEU A 146 -2.15 13.16 -2.85
C LEU A 146 -1.74 12.32 -1.63
N MET A 147 -0.47 12.46 -1.23
CA MET A 147 0.12 11.79 -0.09
C MET A 147 0.93 12.80 0.72
N GLY A 148 0.60 12.95 2.00
CA GLY A 148 1.22 13.91 2.90
C GLY A 148 2.74 13.77 2.99
N ALA A 149 3.39 14.80 3.51
CA ALA A 149 4.86 14.85 3.63
C ALA A 149 5.40 13.84 4.66
N ASP A 150 4.64 13.53 5.71
CA ASP A 150 5.04 12.67 6.83
C ASP A 150 4.94 11.17 6.51
N ARG A 151 5.52 10.74 5.38
CA ARG A 151 5.36 9.38 4.83
C ARG A 151 5.90 8.27 5.71
N ASP A 152 6.79 8.63 6.64
CA ASP A 152 7.40 7.78 7.67
C ASP A 152 6.57 7.71 8.95
N SER A 153 5.38 8.33 8.98
CA SER A 153 4.46 8.33 10.10
C SER A 153 3.16 7.58 9.78
N ASP A 154 2.58 6.96 10.82
CA ASP A 154 1.21 6.43 10.83
C ASP A 154 0.12 7.51 10.68
N LYS A 155 0.50 8.79 10.80
CA LYS A 155 -0.36 9.95 10.60
C LYS A 155 -0.36 10.51 9.19
N CYS A 156 0.44 9.95 8.27
CA CYS A 156 0.45 10.41 6.90
C CYS A 156 -0.96 10.33 6.30
N ASP A 157 -1.41 11.41 5.68
CA ASP A 157 -2.67 11.42 4.94
C ASP A 157 -2.45 10.86 3.53
N PHE A 158 -3.13 9.77 3.18
CA PHE A 158 -3.02 9.13 1.87
C PHE A 158 -4.35 8.48 1.45
N ILE A 159 -4.44 8.07 0.20
CA ILE A 159 -5.55 7.25 -0.32
C ILE A 159 -5.12 5.79 -0.32
N GLU A 160 -5.86 4.95 0.40
CA GLU A 160 -5.57 3.53 0.51
C GLU A 160 -6.09 2.78 -0.72
N VAL A 161 -5.29 1.85 -1.23
CA VAL A 161 -5.64 0.98 -2.35
C VAL A 161 -5.91 -0.42 -1.79
N HIS A 162 -7.07 -0.97 -2.11
CA HIS A 162 -7.46 -2.34 -1.80
C HIS A 162 -7.40 -3.17 -3.07
N ILE A 163 -6.54 -4.18 -3.09
CA ILE A 163 -6.41 -5.11 -4.22
C ILE A 163 -6.92 -6.47 -3.75
N TYR A 164 -7.96 -6.97 -4.39
CA TYR A 164 -8.57 -8.25 -4.04
C TYR A 164 -7.68 -9.42 -4.49
N GLU A 165 -7.47 -10.36 -3.56
CA GLU A 165 -6.67 -11.57 -3.70
C GLU A 165 -5.16 -11.37 -3.88
N LYS A 166 -4.45 -12.49 -4.03
CA LYS A 166 -3.00 -12.57 -4.13
C LYS A 166 -2.48 -11.77 -5.33
N VAL A 167 -1.43 -11.00 -5.10
CA VAL A 167 -0.69 -10.30 -6.15
C VAL A 167 0.55 -11.14 -6.48
N GLY A 168 0.77 -11.41 -7.76
CA GLY A 168 1.91 -12.19 -8.22
C GLY A 168 3.16 -11.33 -8.43
N ARG A 169 4.34 -11.96 -8.43
CA ARG A 169 5.62 -11.29 -8.73
C ARG A 169 5.61 -10.58 -10.09
N ASP A 170 4.95 -11.17 -11.09
CA ASP A 170 4.82 -10.58 -12.44
C ASP A 170 4.02 -9.27 -12.45
N ALA A 171 3.29 -8.98 -11.37
CA ALA A 171 2.60 -7.71 -11.20
C ALA A 171 3.55 -6.57 -10.81
N ILE A 172 4.80 -6.84 -10.42
CA ILE A 172 5.79 -5.78 -10.17
C ILE A 172 6.13 -5.07 -11.49
N GLU A 173 6.03 -3.75 -11.47
CA GLU A 173 6.47 -2.88 -12.56
C GLU A 173 7.84 -2.25 -12.24
N THR A 174 7.92 -1.67 -11.05
CA THR A 174 9.08 -0.92 -10.56
C THR A 174 9.32 -1.25 -9.10
N VAL A 175 10.59 -1.27 -8.71
CA VAL A 175 11.04 -1.26 -7.32
C VAL A 175 12.00 -0.10 -7.16
N THR A 176 11.71 0.80 -6.22
CA THR A 176 12.54 1.96 -5.91
C THR A 176 12.88 1.96 -4.42
N GLY A 177 14.16 2.11 -4.06
CA GLY A 177 14.58 2.09 -2.66
C GLY A 177 15.99 2.63 -2.45
N PRO A 178 16.42 2.79 -1.19
CA PRO A 178 17.79 3.20 -0.89
C PRO A 178 18.78 2.07 -1.22
N VAL A 179 20.04 2.44 -1.43
CA VAL A 179 21.14 1.48 -1.35
C VAL A 179 21.34 1.14 0.14
N PRO A 180 21.35 -0.15 0.55
CA PRO A 180 21.62 -0.48 1.94
C PRO A 180 23.03 -0.09 2.38
N ASP A 181 23.15 0.31 3.65
CA ASP A 181 24.41 0.73 4.24
C ASP A 181 25.26 -0.46 4.71
N ASP A 182 24.65 -1.49 5.29
CA ASP A 182 25.32 -2.67 5.81
C ASP A 182 25.55 -3.76 4.75
N GLU A 183 26.54 -4.62 5.00
CA GLU A 183 26.98 -5.64 4.05
C GLU A 183 25.94 -6.74 3.83
N ASP A 184 25.22 -7.15 4.89
CA ASP A 184 24.23 -8.21 4.82
C ASP A 184 23.00 -7.77 4.00
N ASP A 185 22.48 -6.57 4.24
CA ASP A 185 21.40 -6.00 3.46
C ASP A 185 21.82 -5.74 2.01
N ARG A 186 23.08 -5.33 1.75
CA ARG A 186 23.58 -5.23 0.37
C ARG A 186 23.49 -6.56 -0.35
N LEU A 187 23.86 -7.67 0.30
CA LEU A 187 23.71 -9.01 -0.29
C LEU A 187 22.25 -9.34 -0.58
N LEU A 188 21.31 -9.00 0.32
CA LEU A 188 19.88 -9.18 0.07
C LEU A 188 19.41 -8.34 -1.12
N TRP A 189 19.82 -7.08 -1.19
CA TRP A 189 19.44 -6.16 -2.26
C TRP A 189 19.97 -6.61 -3.63
N GLU A 190 21.21 -7.09 -3.71
CA GLU A 190 21.75 -7.67 -4.94
C GLU A 190 20.97 -8.90 -5.41
N GLN A 191 20.49 -9.73 -4.46
CA GLN A 191 19.65 -10.87 -4.81
C GLN A 191 18.28 -10.42 -5.35
N VAL A 192 17.70 -9.38 -4.77
CA VAL A 192 16.43 -8.77 -5.25
C VAL A 192 16.61 -8.24 -6.66
N LYS A 193 17.65 -7.43 -6.91
CA LYS A 193 17.99 -6.90 -8.24
C LYS A 193 18.10 -8.02 -9.27
N ARG A 194 18.96 -9.00 -8.99
CA ARG A 194 19.17 -10.17 -9.87
C ARG A 194 17.89 -10.93 -10.20
N LYS A 195 16.93 -11.01 -9.26
CA LYS A 195 15.66 -11.72 -9.48
C LYS A 195 14.61 -10.89 -10.22
N LEU A 196 14.58 -9.57 -10.00
CA LEU A 196 13.51 -8.71 -10.52
C LEU A 196 13.87 -8.00 -11.83
N GLU A 197 15.13 -7.61 -12.03
CA GLU A 197 15.59 -6.91 -13.25
C GLU A 197 15.17 -7.55 -14.59
N PRO A 198 15.07 -8.90 -14.72
CA PRO A 198 14.57 -9.50 -15.95
C PRO A 198 13.11 -9.17 -16.28
N THR A 199 12.31 -8.74 -15.30
CA THR A 199 10.85 -8.58 -15.40
C THR A 199 10.31 -7.26 -14.87
N ALA A 200 11.12 -6.47 -14.16
CA ALA A 200 10.75 -5.21 -13.54
C ALA A 200 11.94 -4.24 -13.57
N LYS A 201 11.65 -2.94 -13.49
CA LYS A 201 12.71 -1.94 -13.32
C LYS A 201 13.08 -1.85 -11.84
N VAL A 202 14.37 -1.90 -11.53
CA VAL A 202 14.87 -1.71 -10.17
C VAL A 202 15.72 -0.45 -10.14
N GLN A 203 15.40 0.46 -9.22
CA GLN A 203 15.97 1.80 -9.13
C GLN A 203 16.46 2.08 -7.70
N GLU A 204 17.64 2.66 -7.62
CA GLU A 204 18.23 3.15 -6.37
C GLU A 204 17.99 4.66 -6.29
N ARG A 205 17.77 5.18 -5.09
CA ARG A 205 17.52 6.60 -4.80
C ARG A 205 18.67 7.25 -4.04
#